data_AF-A0A522WNM9-F1
#
_entry.id   AF-A0A522WNM9-F1
#
_cell.length_a   1.000
_cell.length_b   1.000
_cell.length_c   1.000
_cell.angle_alpha   90.00
_cell.angle_beta   90.00
_cell.angle_gamma   90.00
#
_symmetry.space_group_name_H-M   'P 1'
#
loop_
_entity.id
_entity.type
_entity.pdbx_description
1 polymer ?
#
loop_
_entity_poly.entity_id
_entity_poly.type
_entity_poly.pdbx_seq_one_letter_code
_entity_poly.pdbx_strand_id
1 'polypeptide(L)'
;MTARTNALLLGLAALIVAAPLILTPSAPFGGTDDAASALVAASNPEYRKWTEVLWQPSKEMEGTLFALQAAIGAGILGYVLGRRSK
;
A
#
# COMPACT_ATOMS: atom_id res chain seq x y z
N MET A 1 -14.41 -0.89 22.99
CA MET A 1 -13.33 -1.90 22.96
C MET A 1 -12.50 -1.76 24.23
N THR A 2 -12.13 -2.86 24.87
CA THR A 2 -11.24 -2.88 26.04
C THR A 2 -9.79 -2.63 25.65
N ALA A 3 -8.98 -2.04 26.55
CA ALA A 3 -7.56 -1.77 26.31
C ALA A 3 -6.76 -3.01 25.84
N ARG A 4 -7.12 -4.20 26.36
CA ARG A 4 -6.57 -5.49 25.93
C ARG A 4 -6.85 -5.80 24.46
N THR A 5 -8.07 -5.53 23.99
CA THR A 5 -8.48 -5.74 22.61
C THR A 5 -7.73 -4.80 21.67
N ASN A 6 -7.57 -3.52 22.05
CA ASN A 6 -6.82 -2.55 21.24
C ASN A 6 -5.34 -2.92 21.16
N ALA A 7 -4.73 -3.35 22.26
CA ALA A 7 -3.34 -3.80 22.28
C ALA A 7 -3.13 -5.03 21.38
N LEU A 8 -4.05 -6.00 21.41
CA LEU A 8 -4.04 -7.16 20.51
C LEU A 8 -4.16 -6.75 19.04
N LEU A 9 -5.09 -5.84 18.71
CA LEU A 9 -5.29 -5.38 17.34
C LEU A 9 -4.08 -4.60 16.81
N LEU A 10 -3.49 -3.73 17.62
CA LEU A 10 -2.27 -2.99 17.26
C LEU A 10 -1.07 -3.93 17.10
N GLY A 11 -0.93 -4.92 17.99
CA GLY A 11 0.10 -5.95 17.87
C GLY A 11 -0.05 -6.77 16.59
N LEU A 12 -1.28 -7.16 16.24
CA LEU A 12 -1.56 -7.88 15.00
C LEU A 12 -1.28 -7.02 13.76
N ALA A 13 -1.68 -5.75 13.77
CA ALA A 13 -1.37 -4.82 12.68
C ALA A 13 0.14 -4.65 12.50
N ALA A 14 0.89 -4.47 13.58
CA ALA A 14 2.35 -4.40 13.54
C ALA A 14 2.98 -5.70 13.01
N LEU A 15 2.46 -6.86 13.42
CA LEU A 15 2.90 -8.15 12.92
C LEU A 15 2.67 -8.31 11.42
N ILE A 16 1.50 -7.92 10.90
CA ILE A 16 1.18 -7.99 9.47
C ILE A 16 2.15 -7.13 8.65
N VAL A 17 2.53 -5.96 9.15
CA VAL A 17 3.49 -5.07 8.49
C VAL A 17 4.93 -5.62 8.58
N ALA A 18 5.33 -6.14 9.75
CA ALA A 18 6.71 -6.57 9.99
C ALA A 18 7.01 -7.96 9.41
N ALA A 19 6.04 -8.88 9.36
CA ALA A 19 6.21 -10.25 8.90
C ALA A 19 6.86 -10.34 7.50
N PRO A 20 6.38 -9.64 6.45
CA PRO A 20 7.00 -9.73 5.12
C PRO A 20 8.40 -9.12 5.08
N LEU A 21 8.72 -8.14 5.94
CA LEU A 21 10.06 -7.57 6.03
C LEU A 21 11.10 -8.57 6.59
N ILE A 22 10.66 -9.47 7.48
CA ILE A 22 11.52 -10.47 8.12
C ILE A 22 11.57 -11.76 7.30
N LEU A 23 10.43 -12.23 6.80
CA LEU A 23 10.31 -13.50 6.09
C LEU A 23 10.79 -13.41 4.63
N THR A 24 10.68 -12.24 4.02
CA THR A 24 11.05 -12.01 2.61
C THR A 24 11.90 -10.75 2.43
N PRO A 25 13.08 -10.66 3.08
CA PRO A 25 13.87 -9.43 3.13
C PRO A 25 14.43 -9.00 1.75
N SER A 26 14.57 -9.95 0.83
CA SER A 26 15.06 -9.69 -0.54
C SER A 26 13.93 -9.63 -1.57
N ALA A 27 12.66 -9.66 -1.16
CA ALA A 27 11.56 -9.53 -2.10
C ALA A 27 11.59 -8.13 -2.73
N PRO A 28 11.39 -8.03 -4.05
CA PRO A 28 11.10 -6.74 -4.67
C PRO A 28 9.71 -6.33 -4.16
N PHE A 29 9.67 -5.47 -3.14
CA PHE A 29 8.43 -4.88 -2.60
C PHE A 29 7.80 -3.91 -3.62
N GLY A 30 7.48 -4.42 -4.80
CA GLY A 30 6.89 -3.70 -5.92
C GLY A 30 5.37 -3.60 -5.81
N GLY A 31 4.79 -2.80 -6.70
CA GLY A 31 3.35 -2.62 -6.76
C GLY A 31 2.63 -3.87 -7.27
N THR A 32 1.34 -3.99 -6.96
CA THR A 32 0.47 -5.02 -7.55
C THR A 32 0.40 -4.90 -9.06
N ASP A 33 0.51 -3.68 -9.58
CA ASP A 33 0.40 -3.38 -11.01
C ASP A 33 1.64 -3.86 -11.79
N ASP A 34 2.82 -3.84 -11.17
CA ASP A 34 4.03 -4.44 -11.73
C ASP A 34 3.88 -5.96 -11.87
N ALA A 35 3.37 -6.62 -10.82
CA ALA A 35 3.14 -8.06 -10.81
C ALA A 35 2.08 -8.48 -11.85
N ALA A 36 0.99 -7.71 -11.96
CA ALA A 36 -0.06 -7.94 -12.94
C ALA A 36 0.48 -7.78 -14.37
N SER A 37 1.23 -6.70 -14.63
CA SER A 37 1.82 -6.43 -15.95
C SER A 37 2.80 -7.51 -16.37
N ALA A 38 3.64 -8.00 -15.44
CA ALA A 38 4.58 -9.09 -15.70
C ALA A 38 3.85 -10.39 -16.06
N LEU A 39 2.77 -10.72 -15.34
CA LEU A 39 1.97 -11.92 -15.62
C LEU A 39 1.25 -11.82 -16.96
N VAL A 40 0.67 -10.66 -17.30
CA VAL A 40 0.02 -10.44 -18.60
C VAL A 40 1.03 -10.57 -19.74
N ALA A 41 2.21 -9.97 -19.61
CA ALA A 41 3.27 -10.07 -20.61
C ALA A 41 3.76 -11.53 -20.81
N ALA A 42 3.83 -12.32 -19.73
CA ALA A 42 4.22 -13.72 -19.79
C ALA A 42 3.13 -14.64 -20.37
N SER A 43 1.86 -14.38 -20.04
CA SER A 43 0.73 -15.23 -20.45
C SER A 43 0.19 -14.90 -21.84
N ASN A 44 0.32 -13.65 -22.30
CA ASN A 44 -0.14 -13.23 -23.61
C ASN A 44 0.81 -12.18 -24.22
N PRO A 45 1.87 -12.63 -24.93
CA PRO A 45 2.90 -11.73 -25.47
C PRO A 45 2.38 -10.74 -26.52
N GLU A 46 1.28 -11.07 -27.19
CA GLU A 46 0.67 -10.21 -28.22
C GLU A 46 -0.38 -9.25 -27.65
N TYR A 47 -0.53 -9.21 -26.31
CA TYR A 47 -1.48 -8.33 -25.65
C TYR A 47 -1.19 -6.85 -25.97
N ARG A 48 -2.17 -6.19 -26.57
CA ARG A 48 -2.17 -4.74 -26.78
C ARG A 48 -3.00 -4.07 -25.69
N LYS A 49 -2.44 -3.00 -25.10
CA LYS A 49 -3.19 -2.16 -24.17
C LYS A 49 -4.44 -1.63 -24.87
N TRP A 50 -5.59 -1.82 -24.23
CA TRP A 50 -6.90 -1.37 -24.71
C TRP A 50 -7.13 0.12 -24.47
N THR A 51 -6.30 0.77 -23.66
CA THR A 51 -6.32 2.22 -23.39
C THR A 51 -4.90 2.76 -23.25
N GLU A 52 -4.71 4.02 -23.65
CA GLU A 52 -3.48 4.76 -23.35
C GLU A 52 -3.58 5.48 -22.00
N VAL A 53 -2.44 5.61 -21.32
CA VAL A 53 -2.38 6.34 -20.04
C VAL A 53 -2.34 7.83 -20.36
N LEU A 54 -3.33 8.59 -19.88
CA LEU A 54 -3.42 10.03 -20.12
C LEU A 54 -2.22 10.81 -19.54
N TRP A 55 -1.64 10.30 -18.46
CA TRP A 55 -0.44 10.84 -17.82
C TRP A 55 0.25 9.76 -17.00
N GLN A 56 1.58 9.64 -17.14
CA GLN A 56 2.39 8.72 -16.37
C GLN A 56 3.41 9.51 -15.52
N PRO A 57 3.31 9.47 -14.17
CA PRO A 57 4.29 10.12 -13.31
C PRO A 57 5.65 9.39 -13.41
N SER A 58 6.73 10.12 -13.11
CA SER A 58 8.02 9.46 -12.88
C SER A 58 7.93 8.59 -11.62
N LYS A 59 8.78 7.56 -11.52
CA LYS A 59 8.81 6.68 -10.34
C LYS A 59 9.01 7.44 -9.02
N GLU A 60 9.77 8.53 -9.04
CA GLU A 60 9.98 9.40 -7.89
C GLU A 60 8.70 10.18 -7.51
N MET A 61 7.97 10.68 -8.52
CA MET A 61 6.68 11.36 -8.30
C MET A 61 5.60 10.37 -7.83
N GLU A 62 5.58 9.15 -8.36
CA GLU A 62 4.65 8.11 -7.92
C GLU A 62 4.79 7.82 -6.42
N GLY A 63 6.02 7.61 -5.94
CA GLY A 63 6.29 7.38 -4.52
C GLY A 63 5.87 8.56 -3.63
N THR A 64 6.08 9.80 -4.08
CA THR A 64 5.67 10.99 -3.32
C THR A 64 4.15 11.16 -3.29
N LEU A 65 3.42 10.82 -4.35
CA LEU A 65 1.96 10.81 -4.38
C LEU A 65 1.38 9.76 -3.42
N PHE A 66 1.96 8.56 -3.36
CA PHE A 66 1.58 7.54 -2.37
C PHE A 66 1.85 8.01 -0.94
N ALA A 67 3.01 8.63 -0.69
CA ALA A 67 3.33 9.19 0.63
C ALA A 67 2.34 10.29 1.04
N LEU A 68 1.97 11.17 0.10
CA LEU A 68 0.97 12.21 0.33
C LEU A 68 -0.41 11.62 0.66
N GLN A 69 -0.85 10.61 -0.09
CA GLN A 69 -2.10 9.89 0.18
C GLN A 69 -2.08 9.26 1.58
N ALA A 70 -0.98 8.62 1.96
CA ALA A 70 -0.81 8.04 3.29
C ALA A 70 -0.86 9.10 4.40
N ALA A 71 -0.19 10.25 4.20
CA ALA A 71 -0.20 11.36 5.15
C ALA A 71 -1.62 11.96 5.33
N ILE A 72 -2.36 12.15 4.24
CA ILE A 72 -3.76 12.61 4.29
C ILE A 72 -4.62 11.59 5.03
N GLY A 73 -4.51 10.30 4.71
CA GLY A 73 -5.25 9.23 5.38
C GLY A 73 -4.97 9.19 6.88
N ALA A 74 -3.69 9.26 7.27
CA ALA A 74 -3.28 9.33 8.67
C ALA A 74 -3.82 10.58 9.38
N GLY A 75 -3.82 11.74 8.72
CA GLY A 75 -4.38 12.99 9.23
C GLY A 75 -5.89 12.89 9.49
N ILE A 76 -6.65 12.32 8.55
CA ILE A 76 -8.10 12.10 8.70
C ILE A 76 -8.37 11.13 9.86
N LEU A 77 -7.67 9.99 9.90
CA LEU A 77 -7.82 9.02 10.98
C LEU A 77 -7.50 9.65 12.35
N GLY A 78 -6.39 10.38 12.44
CA GLY A 78 -6.00 11.09 13.66
C GLY A 78 -7.05 12.11 14.11
N TYR A 79 -7.59 12.90 13.18
CA TYR A 79 -8.65 13.88 13.48
C TYR A 79 -9.94 13.21 13.98
N VAL A 80 -10.40 12.14 13.31
CA VAL A 80 -11.63 11.43 13.69
C VAL A 80 -11.47 10.75 15.05
N LEU A 81 -10.35 10.06 15.28
CA LEU A 81 -10.06 9.43 16.57
C LEU A 81 -9.95 10.47 17.68
N GLY A 82 -9.27 11.60 17.43
CA GLY A 82 -9.18 12.72 18.37
C GLY A 82 -10.53 13.34 18.72
N ARG A 83 -11.44 13.49 17.75
CA ARG A 83 -12.81 13.98 18.01
C ARG A 83 -13.70 12.98 18.73
N ARG A 84 -13.53 11.68 18.51
CA ARG A 84 -14.31 10.61 19.17
C ARG A 84 -13.84 10.32 20.60
N SER A 85 -12.64 10.77 20.98
CA SER A 85 -12.07 10.56 22.31
C SER A 85 -12.40 11.68 23.31
N LYS A 86 -13.10 12.74 22.87
CA LYS A 86 -13.78 13.71 23.72
C LYS A 86 -15.25 13.34 23.83
#